data_AF-A0AAN6PS16-F1
#
_entry.id   AF-A0AAN6PS16-F1
#
_cell.length_a   1.000
_cell.length_b   1.000
_cell.length_c   1.000
_cell.angle_alpha   90.00
_cell.angle_beta   90.00
_cell.angle_gamma   90.00
#
_symmetry.space_group_name_H-M   'P 1'
#
loop_
_entity.id
_entity.type
_entity.pdbx_description
1 polymer ?
#
loop_
_entity_poly.entity_id
_entity_poly.type
_entity_poly.pdbx_seq_one_letter_code
_entity_poly.pdbx_strand_id
1 'polypeptide(L)'
;MAPQDEPIDTPIGDSREGSVPAQRYVRMRKSELLEELVARDDQIADLYQQLAAALNANVDDNIDAGDGHADTTDTQSPARRGTAEKSTKIPDPPIFYNERDRDTEEFEQWYRDIKNKLEVNGDHFRNDRARQAYVESRLGGKAKSCLSHNCN
;
A
#
# COMPACT_ATOMS: atom_id res chain seq x y z
N MET A 1 -3.57 1.56 55.95
CA MET A 1 -3.44 1.00 54.59
C MET A 1 -4.77 1.14 53.88
N ALA A 2 -4.88 2.17 53.05
CA ALA A 2 -5.76 2.31 51.88
C ALA A 2 -5.48 3.71 51.30
N PRO A 3 -4.89 3.84 50.10
CA PRO A 3 -4.59 5.13 49.50
C PRO A 3 -5.86 5.78 48.93
N GLN A 4 -5.84 7.11 48.90
CA GLN A 4 -6.89 8.01 48.47
C GLN A 4 -7.18 7.86 46.96
N ASP A 5 -8.46 7.82 46.60
CA ASP A 5 -8.96 8.09 45.25
C ASP A 5 -8.80 9.58 44.94
N GLU A 6 -7.90 9.94 44.04
CA GLU A 6 -7.97 11.21 43.31
C GLU A 6 -8.12 10.92 41.81
N PRO A 7 -9.16 11.47 41.13
CA PRO A 7 -9.22 11.44 39.69
C PRO A 7 -8.17 12.42 39.14
N ILE A 8 -7.14 11.88 38.49
CA ILE A 8 -6.16 12.66 37.73
C ILE A 8 -6.86 13.20 36.48
N ASP A 9 -7.39 14.42 36.57
CA ASP A 9 -7.84 15.19 35.42
C ASP A 9 -6.59 15.68 34.68
N THR A 10 -6.11 14.86 33.73
CA THR A 10 -5.04 15.28 32.83
C THR A 10 -5.70 15.97 31.65
N PRO A 11 -5.39 17.24 31.35
CA PRO A 11 -5.84 17.86 30.12
C PRO A 11 -5.05 17.19 28.98
N ILE A 12 -5.67 16.22 28.30
CA ILE A 12 -5.10 15.66 27.08
C ILE A 12 -5.20 16.75 26.01
N GLY A 13 -4.07 17.41 25.82
CA GLY A 13 -3.84 18.37 24.76
C GLY A 13 -4.16 17.74 23.39
N ASP A 14 -5.06 18.42 22.69
CA ASP A 14 -4.86 18.91 21.33
C ASP A 14 -3.91 18.06 20.47
N SER A 15 -4.33 16.83 20.20
CA SER A 15 -3.79 16.06 19.07
C SER A 15 -4.72 16.33 17.89
N ARG A 16 -4.45 17.47 17.24
CA ARG A 16 -4.76 17.78 15.84
C ARG A 16 -5.32 16.56 15.12
N GLU A 17 -6.64 16.50 15.04
CA GLU A 17 -7.28 15.70 14.01
C GLU A 17 -6.67 16.21 12.70
N GLY A 18 -5.82 15.37 12.10
CA GLY A 18 -5.53 15.47 10.69
C GLY A 18 -6.88 15.34 10.01
N SER A 19 -7.52 16.49 9.81
CA SER A 19 -8.76 16.65 9.07
C SER A 19 -8.48 16.02 7.71
N VAL A 20 -8.85 14.75 7.56
CA VAL A 20 -9.20 14.24 6.25
C VAL A 20 -10.22 15.25 5.78
N PRO A 21 -9.95 16.03 4.72
CA PRO A 21 -10.96 16.95 4.24
C PRO A 21 -12.14 16.04 3.97
N ALA A 22 -13.17 16.19 4.80
CA ALA A 22 -14.47 15.63 4.53
C ALA A 22 -14.83 16.29 3.22
N GLN A 23 -14.44 15.65 2.12
CA GLN A 23 -14.87 16.01 0.78
C GLN A 23 -16.35 15.90 0.93
N ARG A 24 -16.93 17.09 1.11
CA ARG A 24 -18.33 17.31 1.23
C ARG A 24 -18.80 16.82 -0.12
N TYR A 25 -19.22 15.55 -0.19
CA TYR A 25 -20.02 15.07 -1.29
C TYR A 25 -21.35 15.81 -1.14
N VAL A 26 -21.32 17.12 -1.46
CA VAL A 26 -22.47 17.88 -1.88
C VAL A 26 -23.16 16.96 -2.87
N ARG A 27 -24.49 16.84 -2.79
CA ARG A 27 -25.26 16.07 -3.78
C ARG A 27 -24.97 16.66 -5.16
N MET A 28 -23.90 16.21 -5.79
CA MET A 28 -23.50 16.56 -7.12
C MET A 28 -24.42 15.79 -8.05
N ARG A 29 -24.96 16.49 -9.02
CA ARG A 29 -25.77 15.84 -10.04
C ARG A 29 -24.87 14.88 -10.81
N LYS A 30 -25.48 13.82 -11.35
CA LYS A 30 -24.77 12.82 -12.16
C LYS A 30 -23.88 13.45 -13.25
N SER A 31 -24.30 14.57 -13.83
CA SER A 31 -23.52 15.33 -14.83
C SER A 31 -22.24 15.95 -14.25
N GLU A 32 -22.30 16.50 -13.04
CA GLU A 32 -21.16 17.14 -12.37
C GLU A 32 -20.13 16.07 -11.94
N LEU A 33 -20.60 14.90 -11.50
CA LEU A 33 -19.73 13.76 -11.21
C LEU A 33 -19.05 13.21 -12.47
N LEU A 34 -19.74 13.20 -13.61
CA LEU A 34 -19.13 12.77 -14.88
C LEU A 34 -18.07 13.76 -15.36
N GLU A 35 -18.31 15.06 -15.20
CA GLU A 35 -17.33 16.09 -15.53
C GLU A 35 -16.11 16.02 -14.60
N GLU A 36 -16.31 15.79 -13.30
CA GLU A 36 -15.22 15.58 -12.33
C GLU A 36 -14.42 14.30 -12.63
N LEU A 37 -15.08 13.23 -13.10
CA LEU A 37 -14.39 12.00 -13.53
C LEU A 37 -13.51 12.25 -14.76
N VAL A 38 -14.05 12.94 -15.78
CA VAL A 38 -13.27 13.31 -16.97
C VAL A 38 -12.08 14.18 -16.60
N ALA A 39 -12.28 15.20 -15.76
CA ALA A 39 -11.19 16.06 -15.30
C ALA A 39 -10.11 15.29 -14.53
N ARG A 40 -10.50 14.27 -13.74
CA ARG A 40 -9.55 13.39 -13.05
C ARG A 40 -8.82 12.46 -14.01
N ASP A 41 -9.50 11.93 -15.02
CA ASP A 41 -8.88 11.09 -16.06
C ASP A 41 -7.85 11.89 -16.87
N ASP A 42 -8.14 13.15 -17.19
CA ASP A 42 -7.18 14.07 -17.82
C ASP A 42 -5.97 14.34 -16.92
N GLN A 43 -6.20 14.61 -15.63
CA GLN A 43 -5.10 14.79 -14.66
C GLN A 43 -4.22 13.55 -14.55
N ILE A 44 -4.81 12.35 -14.62
CA ILE A 44 -4.07 11.08 -14.62
C ILE A 44 -3.20 10.97 -15.88
N ALA A 45 -3.75 11.30 -17.05
CA ALA A 45 -3.00 11.29 -18.31
C ALA A 45 -1.79 12.25 -18.26
N ASP A 46 -1.98 13.46 -17.74
CA ASP A 46 -0.91 14.45 -17.60
C ASP A 46 0.21 13.96 -16.67
N LEU A 47 -0.14 13.35 -15.54
CA LEU A 47 0.85 12.78 -14.60
C LEU A 47 1.63 11.63 -15.24
N TYR A 48 0.98 10.76 -16.02
CA TYR A 48 1.68 9.71 -16.76
C TYR A 48 2.63 10.29 -17.81
N GLN A 49 2.23 11.35 -18.50
CA GLN A 49 3.09 12.02 -19.47
C GLN A 49 4.30 12.68 -18.81
N GLN A 50 4.13 13.29 -17.64
CA GLN A 50 5.22 13.86 -16.85
C GLN A 50 6.22 12.79 -16.39
N LEU A 51 5.74 11.63 -15.93
CA LEU A 51 6.59 10.50 -15.56
C LEU A 51 7.39 9.97 -16.76
N ALA A 52 6.76 9.84 -17.92
CA ALA A 52 7.43 9.41 -19.15
C ALA A 52 8.51 10.40 -19.60
N ALA A 53 8.22 11.71 -19.54
CA ALA A 53 9.19 12.75 -19.86
C ALA A 53 10.39 12.76 -18.90
N ALA A 54 10.13 12.62 -17.60
CA ALA A 54 11.19 12.55 -16.59
C ALA A 54 12.07 11.30 -16.76
N LEU A 55 11.50 10.16 -17.14
CA LEU A 55 12.28 8.94 -17.41
C LEU A 55 13.20 9.13 -18.63
N ASN A 56 12.68 9.72 -19.72
CA ASN A 56 13.47 9.95 -20.93
C ASN A 56 14.59 10.98 -20.72
N ALA A 57 14.36 12.02 -19.93
CA ALA A 57 15.37 13.03 -19.61
C ALA A 57 16.59 12.47 -18.84
N ASN A 58 16.42 11.39 -18.07
CA ASN A 58 17.51 10.75 -17.34
C ASN A 58 18.44 9.87 -18.20
N VAL A 59 18.15 9.68 -19.50
CA VAL A 59 18.92 8.79 -20.39
C VAL A 59 19.95 9.56 -21.23
N ASP A 60 19.81 10.87 -21.42
CA ASP A 60 20.69 11.67 -22.30
C ASP A 60 21.97 12.22 -21.62
N ASP A 61 22.05 12.25 -20.28
CA ASP A 61 23.20 12.84 -19.56
C ASP A 61 24.41 11.90 -19.32
N ASN A 62 24.40 10.66 -19.85
CA ASN A 62 25.40 9.64 -19.47
C ASN A 62 26.27 9.10 -20.63
N ILE A 63 26.36 9.81 -21.77
CA ILE A 63 27.31 9.47 -22.85
C ILE A 63 28.03 10.72 -23.34
N ASP A 64 29.03 11.21 -22.59
CA ASP A 64 30.24 11.79 -23.17
C ASP A 64 31.40 11.94 -22.15
N ALA A 65 32.62 11.80 -22.64
CA ALA A 65 33.93 12.00 -21.99
C ALA A 65 34.51 10.84 -21.15
N GLY A 66 35.15 9.90 -21.85
CA GLY A 66 36.12 8.96 -21.27
C GLY A 66 37.25 8.61 -22.24
N ASP A 67 38.17 9.55 -22.49
CA ASP A 67 39.48 9.29 -23.10
C ASP A 67 40.57 9.49 -22.03
N GLY A 68 41.48 8.51 -21.88
CA GLY A 68 42.76 8.76 -21.18
C GLY A 68 43.22 7.72 -20.15
N HIS A 69 43.82 6.64 -20.65
CA HIS A 69 45.03 5.98 -20.12
C HIS A 69 45.00 5.05 -18.88
N ALA A 70 45.76 3.96 -19.05
CA ALA A 70 45.94 2.78 -18.21
C ALA A 70 46.66 3.02 -16.87
N ASP A 71 46.36 2.21 -15.85
CA ASP A 71 47.20 1.08 -15.44
C ASP A 71 46.71 0.46 -14.10
N THR A 72 46.99 -0.85 -13.99
CA THR A 72 47.21 -1.67 -12.80
C THR A 72 46.11 -2.05 -11.80
N THR A 73 46.11 -3.38 -11.57
CA THR A 73 45.76 -4.18 -10.38
C THR A 73 44.32 -4.69 -10.20
N ASP A 74 44.15 -5.90 -10.73
CA ASP A 74 43.53 -7.05 -10.07
C ASP A 74 43.36 -6.88 -8.54
N THR A 75 42.10 -6.74 -8.09
CA THR A 75 41.63 -7.36 -6.84
C THR A 75 40.15 -7.63 -7.03
N GLN A 76 39.87 -8.86 -7.42
CA GLN A 76 38.56 -9.47 -7.55
C GLN A 76 37.86 -9.48 -6.18
N SER A 77 37.22 -8.36 -5.82
CA SER A 77 36.20 -8.35 -4.77
C SER A 77 34.92 -8.96 -5.36
N PRO A 78 34.32 -10.00 -4.74
CA PRO A 78 33.02 -10.46 -5.20
C PRO A 78 32.07 -9.30 -4.96
N ALA A 79 31.55 -8.74 -6.06
CA ALA A 79 30.44 -7.80 -6.04
C ALA A 79 29.41 -8.36 -5.07
N ARG A 80 29.26 -7.67 -3.94
CA ARG A 80 28.14 -7.88 -3.04
C ARG A 80 26.92 -7.65 -3.92
N ARG A 81 26.31 -8.74 -4.41
CA ARG A 81 24.92 -8.73 -4.82
C ARG A 81 24.20 -8.24 -3.58
N GLY A 82 23.92 -6.94 -3.54
CA GLY A 82 23.01 -6.37 -2.57
C GLY A 82 21.71 -7.13 -2.77
N THR A 83 21.48 -8.13 -1.94
CA THR A 83 20.14 -8.64 -1.76
C THR A 83 19.38 -7.44 -1.24
N ALA A 84 18.55 -6.82 -2.08
CA ALA A 84 17.63 -5.78 -1.62
C ALA A 84 16.94 -6.34 -0.38
N GLU A 85 17.28 -5.79 0.77
CA GLU A 85 16.79 -6.27 2.06
C GLU A 85 15.29 -6.01 2.05
N LYS A 86 14.51 -7.09 2.10
CA LYS A 86 13.05 -6.98 2.09
C LYS A 86 12.59 -6.34 3.40
N SER A 87 11.50 -5.59 3.32
CA SER A 87 10.87 -4.95 4.47
C SER A 87 10.50 -5.97 5.56
N THR A 88 10.56 -5.54 6.82
CA THR A 88 10.16 -6.33 8.00
C THR A 88 8.75 -6.89 7.80
N LYS A 89 8.59 -8.19 8.03
CA LYS A 89 7.28 -8.85 7.91
C LYS A 89 6.39 -8.48 9.09
N ILE A 90 5.28 -7.80 8.81
CA ILE A 90 4.19 -7.71 9.79
C ILE A 90 3.47 -9.08 9.86
N PRO A 91 2.78 -9.43 10.95
CA PRO A 91 2.05 -10.70 11.03
C PRO A 91 0.97 -10.82 9.93
N ASP A 92 0.63 -12.05 9.55
CA ASP A 92 -0.49 -12.29 8.64
C ASP A 92 -1.82 -12.10 9.39
N PRO A 93 -2.85 -11.50 8.76
CA PRO A 93 -4.20 -11.49 9.30
C PRO A 93 -4.78 -12.91 9.42
N PRO A 94 -5.79 -13.13 10.30
CA PRO A 94 -6.46 -14.41 10.42
C PRO A 94 -7.19 -14.81 9.12
N ILE A 95 -7.60 -16.07 9.05
CA ILE A 95 -8.45 -16.56 7.96
C ILE A 95 -9.87 -16.05 8.21
N PHE A 96 -10.47 -15.43 7.19
CA PHE A 96 -11.87 -15.02 7.21
C PHE A 96 -12.76 -16.07 6.54
N TYR A 97 -13.72 -16.60 7.28
CA TYR A 97 -14.64 -17.67 6.89
C TYR A 97 -16.02 -17.13 6.47
N ASN A 98 -16.37 -15.89 6.83
CA ASN A 98 -17.72 -15.32 6.72
C ASN A 98 -18.73 -16.13 7.55
N GLU A 99 -18.31 -16.53 8.75
CA GLU A 99 -19.04 -17.32 9.72
C GLU A 99 -18.75 -16.76 11.12
N ARG A 100 -19.76 -16.14 11.76
CA ARG A 100 -19.60 -15.42 13.04
C ARG A 100 -18.96 -16.27 14.16
N ASP A 101 -19.15 -17.58 14.13
CA ASP A 101 -18.61 -18.49 15.16
C ASP A 101 -17.15 -18.90 14.90
N ARG A 102 -16.63 -18.68 13.69
CA ARG A 102 -15.24 -19.00 13.30
C ARG A 102 -14.36 -17.78 13.15
N ASP A 103 -14.96 -16.65 12.78
CA ASP A 103 -14.23 -15.41 12.56
C ASP A 103 -13.89 -14.76 13.90
N THR A 104 -12.59 -14.49 14.09
CA THR A 104 -12.09 -13.83 15.30
C THR A 104 -12.27 -12.31 15.26
N GLU A 105 -12.60 -11.75 14.09
CA GLU A 105 -12.73 -10.32 13.85
C GLU A 105 -13.77 -10.05 12.76
N GLU A 106 -14.31 -8.83 12.77
CA GLU A 106 -15.28 -8.37 11.77
C GLU A 106 -14.61 -8.15 10.41
N PHE A 107 -15.39 -8.30 9.33
CA PHE A 107 -14.91 -8.15 7.97
C PHE A 107 -14.15 -6.84 7.72
N GLU A 108 -14.66 -5.72 8.25
CA GLU A 108 -14.04 -4.40 8.09
C GLU A 108 -12.64 -4.32 8.71
N GLN A 109 -12.44 -4.99 9.83
CA GLN A 109 -11.13 -5.03 10.49
C GLN A 109 -10.17 -5.92 9.71
N TRP A 110 -10.60 -7.14 9.37
CA TRP A 110 -9.85 -8.06 8.53
C TRP A 110 -9.40 -7.42 7.20
N TYR A 111 -10.31 -6.69 6.55
CA TYR A 111 -10.04 -6.00 5.29
C TYR A 111 -8.97 -4.90 5.43
N ARG A 112 -9.00 -4.13 6.53
CA ARG A 112 -7.96 -3.15 6.85
C ARG A 112 -6.62 -3.83 7.06
N ASP A 113 -6.59 -4.96 7.76
CA ASP A 113 -5.34 -5.67 8.07
C ASP A 113 -4.72 -6.31 6.82
N ILE A 114 -5.55 -6.82 5.91
CA ILE A 114 -5.10 -7.28 4.59
C ILE A 114 -4.51 -6.12 3.76
N LYS A 115 -5.16 -4.95 3.74
CA LYS A 115 -4.64 -3.77 3.04
C LYS A 115 -3.28 -3.34 3.58
N ASN A 116 -3.19 -3.19 4.90
CA ASN A 116 -1.95 -2.82 5.57
C ASN A 116 -0.83 -3.81 5.26
N LYS A 117 -1.13 -5.11 5.25
CA LYS A 117 -0.16 -6.15 4.88
C LYS A 117 0.35 -6.01 3.44
N LEU A 118 -0.56 -5.79 2.49
CA LEU A 118 -0.20 -5.64 1.08
C LEU A 118 0.60 -4.36 0.81
N GLU A 119 0.39 -3.31 1.61
CA GLU A 119 1.10 -2.04 1.52
C GLU A 119 2.50 -2.13 2.16
N VAL A 120 2.57 -2.54 3.44
CA VAL A 120 3.84 -2.59 4.20
C VAL A 120 4.80 -3.65 3.67
N ASN A 121 4.27 -4.79 3.20
CA ASN A 121 5.06 -5.86 2.58
C ASN A 121 4.90 -5.88 1.05
N GLY A 122 4.63 -4.73 0.43
CA GLY A 122 4.47 -4.61 -1.02
C GLY A 122 5.63 -5.19 -1.83
N ASP A 123 6.85 -5.08 -1.31
CA ASP A 123 8.09 -5.65 -1.87
C ASP A 123 8.13 -7.20 -1.84
N HIS A 124 7.28 -7.85 -1.05
CA HIS A 124 7.14 -9.31 -1.03
C HIS A 124 6.20 -9.84 -2.13
N PHE A 125 5.39 -8.97 -2.74
CA PHE A 125 4.42 -9.33 -3.78
C PHE A 125 4.90 -8.83 -5.15
N ARG A 126 5.29 -9.77 -6.01
CA ARG A 126 5.89 -9.45 -7.33
C ARG A 126 4.96 -8.70 -8.28
N ASN A 127 3.66 -8.93 -8.20
CA ASN A 127 2.64 -8.35 -9.08
C ASN A 127 1.25 -8.49 -8.46
N ASP A 128 0.24 -7.91 -9.11
CA ASP A 128 -1.16 -7.93 -8.64
C ASP A 128 -1.72 -9.35 -8.52
N ARG A 129 -1.31 -10.27 -9.41
CA ARG A 129 -1.72 -11.68 -9.30
C ARG A 129 -1.21 -12.33 -8.00
N ALA A 130 -0.01 -11.98 -7.56
CA ALA A 130 0.52 -12.46 -6.27
C ALA A 130 -0.23 -11.85 -5.08
N ARG A 131 -0.64 -10.58 -5.18
CA ARG A 131 -1.48 -9.92 -4.17
C ARG A 131 -2.86 -10.57 -4.09
N GLN A 132 -3.50 -10.81 -5.23
CA GLN A 132 -4.79 -11.50 -5.30
C GLN A 132 -4.70 -12.91 -4.71
N ALA A 133 -3.70 -13.71 -5.13
CA ALA A 133 -3.50 -15.06 -4.59
C ALA A 133 -3.29 -15.04 -3.06
N TYR A 134 -2.63 -14.01 -2.54
CA TYR A 134 -2.49 -13.83 -1.09
C TYR A 134 -3.82 -13.55 -0.41
N VAL A 135 -4.64 -12.64 -0.94
CA VAL A 135 -5.99 -12.37 -0.40
C VAL A 135 -6.84 -13.65 -0.42
N GLU A 136 -6.84 -14.39 -1.53
CA GLU A 136 -7.56 -15.67 -1.65
C GLU A 136 -7.07 -16.73 -0.64
N SER A 137 -5.79 -16.71 -0.30
CA SER A 137 -5.22 -17.61 0.72
C SER A 137 -5.72 -17.31 2.14
N ARG A 138 -6.18 -16.07 2.39
CA ARG A 138 -6.70 -15.60 3.67
C ARG A 138 -8.22 -15.74 3.80
N LEU A 139 -8.86 -16.36 2.80
CA LEU A 139 -10.27 -16.71 2.83
C LEU A 139 -10.45 -18.21 3.08
N GLY A 140 -11.43 -18.55 3.91
CA GLY A 140 -11.83 -19.92 4.23
C GLY A 140 -13.33 -20.13 4.07
N GLY A 141 -13.78 -21.37 4.26
CA GLY A 141 -15.21 -21.71 4.40
C GLY A 141 -16.12 -21.10 3.34
N LYS A 142 -17.18 -20.43 3.81
CA LYS A 142 -18.16 -19.75 2.96
C LYS A 142 -17.51 -18.62 2.14
N ALA A 143 -16.62 -17.82 2.75
CA ALA A 143 -15.95 -16.74 2.06
C ALA A 143 -15.15 -17.20 0.83
N LYS A 144 -14.41 -18.30 0.95
CA LYS A 144 -13.67 -18.89 -0.18
C LYS A 144 -14.60 -19.51 -1.23
N SER A 145 -15.69 -20.14 -0.79
CA SER A 145 -16.69 -20.73 -1.68
C SER A 145 -17.35 -19.66 -2.56
N CYS A 146 -17.60 -18.47 -2.01
CA CYS A 146 -18.20 -17.34 -2.73
C CYS A 146 -17.37 -16.80 -3.90
N LEU A 147 -16.06 -17.02 -3.91
CA LEU A 147 -15.21 -16.68 -5.06
C LEU A 147 -15.43 -17.62 -6.25
N SER A 148 -15.84 -18.86 -5.98
CA SER A 148 -16.03 -19.90 -7.00
C SER A 148 -17.47 -20.00 -7.50
N HIS A 149 -18.43 -19.66 -6.64
CA HIS A 149 -19.85 -19.73 -6.91
C HIS A 149 -20.45 -18.41 -6.44
N ASN A 150 -21.02 -17.62 -7.35
CA ASN A 150 -21.72 -16.37 -7.02
C ASN A 150 -22.65 -16.59 -5.81
N CYS A 151 -22.24 -16.08 -4.65
CA CYS A 151 -23.04 -16.18 -3.43
C CYS A 151 -24.13 -15.11 -3.47
N ASN A 152 -25.39 -15.53 -3.28
CA ASN A 152 -26.52 -14.66 -2.93
C ASN A 152 -26.74 -14.70 -1.41
#